data_AF-A0A7S4IKJ3-F1
#
_entry.id   AF-A0A7S4IKJ3-F1
#
_cell.length_a   1.000
_cell.length_b   1.000
_cell.length_c   1.000
_cell.angle_alpha   90.00
_cell.angle_beta   90.00
_cell.angle_gamma   90.00
#
_symmetry.space_group_name_H-M   'P 1'
#
loop_
_entity.id
_entity.type
_entity.pdbx_description
1 polymer ?
#
loop_
_entity_poly.entity_id
_entity_poly.type
_entity_poly.pdbx_seq_one_letter_code
_entity_poly.pdbx_strand_id
1 'polypeptide(L)'
;GKCNEALPYFNGLGYPCPKHENPADFFIDLLTIDPSSEKTTQDSEQRVDDIIQSSKSKPHTHEHEKEPERSDDRELSQNNQTGAGFLKQIYLLVKRTTTNSLRDRAYLIGRTAQNLLLAVMVLILFFQMDNDQTSIQDRISVVFMCLLGTTFSEAVAAALVFP
;
A
#
# COMPACT_ATOMS: atom_id res chain seq x y z
N GLY A 1 26.26 -9.11 13.63
CA GLY A 1 27.55 -8.92 12.95
C GLY A 1 27.39 -8.06 11.71
N LYS A 2 28.46 -7.89 10.92
CA LYS A 2 28.42 -7.15 9.65
C LYS A 2 27.72 -7.97 8.56
N CYS A 3 27.04 -7.32 7.61
CA CYS A 3 26.30 -8.03 6.53
C CYS A 3 27.21 -8.95 5.69
N ASN A 4 28.45 -8.53 5.44
CA ASN A 4 29.43 -9.32 4.67
C ASN A 4 29.89 -10.60 5.39
N GLU A 5 29.66 -10.70 6.70
CA GLU A 5 30.06 -11.85 7.52
C GLU A 5 28.90 -12.84 7.74
N ALA A 6 27.67 -12.47 7.38
CA ALA A 6 26.50 -13.32 7.60
C ALA A 6 26.56 -14.60 6.74
N LEU A 7 26.82 -14.46 5.44
CA LEU A 7 26.95 -15.60 4.53
C LEU A 7 28.02 -16.62 4.97
N PRO A 8 29.28 -16.22 5.27
CA PRO A 8 30.29 -17.18 5.73
C PRO A 8 29.95 -17.77 7.10
N TYR A 9 29.26 -17.04 7.98
CA TYR A 9 28.81 -17.57 9.28
C TYR A 9 27.78 -18.70 9.13
N PHE A 10 26.69 -18.46 8.40
CA PHE A 10 25.63 -19.46 8.20
C PHE A 10 26.11 -20.65 7.35
N ASN A 11 27.00 -20.41 6.38
CA ASN A 11 27.67 -21.47 5.65
C ASN A 11 28.51 -22.36 6.59
N GLY A 12 29.20 -21.77 7.57
CA GLY A 12 29.93 -22.51 8.61
C GLY A 12 29.05 -23.25 9.62
N LEU A 13 27.75 -22.94 9.69
CA LEU A 13 26.75 -23.67 10.46
C LEU A 13 26.07 -24.79 9.66
N GLY A 14 26.44 -24.97 8.38
CA GLY A 14 25.85 -25.99 7.51
C GLY A 14 24.63 -25.51 6.72
N TYR A 15 24.36 -24.20 6.70
CA TYR A 15 23.23 -23.61 5.96
C TYR A 15 23.75 -22.70 4.83
N PRO A 16 24.21 -23.28 3.70
CA PRO A 16 24.63 -22.50 2.54
C PRO A 16 23.43 -21.86 1.85
N CYS A 17 23.50 -20.55 1.61
CA CYS A 17 22.50 -19.84 0.81
C CYS A 17 22.57 -20.30 -0.67
N PRO A 18 21.44 -20.67 -1.30
CA PRO A 18 21.40 -20.99 -2.72
C PRO A 18 21.82 -19.80 -3.61
N LYS A 19 22.41 -20.09 -4.78
CA LYS A 19 22.99 -19.07 -5.69
C LYS A 19 21.97 -18.10 -6.30
N HIS A 20 20.70 -18.49 -6.37
CA HIS A 20 19.63 -17.72 -7.02
C HIS A 20 18.57 -17.25 -6.02
N GLU A 21 18.91 -17.23 -4.72
CA GLU A 21 18.01 -16.81 -3.65
C GLU A 21 18.52 -15.53 -2.98
N ASN A 22 17.60 -14.71 -2.47
CA ASN A 22 17.96 -13.53 -1.71
C ASN A 22 18.47 -13.95 -0.32
N PRO A 23 19.72 -13.62 0.07
CA PRO A 23 20.27 -14.00 1.37
C PRO A 23 19.43 -13.54 2.56
N ALA A 24 18.77 -12.39 2.45
CA ALA A 24 17.94 -11.86 3.53
C ALA A 24 16.68 -12.73 3.75
N ASP A 25 16.01 -13.12 2.68
CA ASP A 25 14.82 -13.97 2.75
C ASP A 25 15.21 -15.37 3.24
N PHE A 26 16.31 -15.93 2.72
CA PHE A 26 16.85 -17.21 3.18
C PHE A 26 17.13 -17.23 4.69
N PHE A 27 17.70 -16.17 5.26
CA PHE A 27 17.95 -16.11 6.71
C PHE A 27 16.67 -15.96 7.53
N ILE A 28 15.66 -15.27 7.01
CA ILE A 28 14.34 -15.18 7.66
C ILE A 28 13.69 -16.56 7.70
N ASP A 29 13.69 -17.28 6.58
CA ASP A 29 13.15 -18.64 6.51
C ASP A 29 13.94 -19.60 7.40
N LEU A 30 15.27 -19.42 7.46
CA LEU A 30 16.14 -20.21 8.33
C LEU A 30 15.86 -19.94 9.82
N LEU A 31 15.43 -18.75 10.22
CA LEU A 31 15.17 -18.43 11.63
C LEU A 31 13.69 -18.54 12.01
N THR A 32 12.84 -18.93 11.07
CA THR A 32 11.40 -19.07 11.28
C THR A 32 11.05 -20.49 11.71
N ILE A 33 10.14 -20.59 12.70
CA ILE A 33 9.53 -21.85 13.12
C ILE A 33 8.30 -22.10 12.25
N ASP A 34 8.25 -23.24 11.57
CA ASP A 34 7.13 -23.63 10.70
C ASP A 34 6.10 -24.49 11.46
N PRO A 35 4.88 -23.98 11.73
CA PRO A 35 3.84 -24.69 12.47
C PRO A 35 3.00 -25.67 11.62
N SER A 36 3.37 -25.94 10.36
CA SER A 36 2.54 -26.71 9.42
C SER A 36 2.24 -28.15 9.84
N SER A 37 3.07 -28.76 10.70
CA SER A 37 2.85 -30.09 11.29
C SER A 37 3.66 -30.24 12.58
N GLU A 38 3.22 -31.09 13.53
CA GLU A 38 3.94 -31.30 14.80
C GLU A 38 5.42 -31.69 14.58
N LYS A 39 5.70 -32.48 13.55
CA LYS A 39 7.06 -32.90 13.20
C LYS A 39 7.91 -31.74 12.68
N THR A 40 7.36 -30.92 11.76
CA THR A 40 8.09 -29.78 11.20
C THR A 40 8.30 -28.66 12.22
N THR A 41 7.38 -28.49 13.16
CA THR A 41 7.53 -27.56 14.28
C THR A 41 8.70 -27.98 15.15
N GLN A 42 8.76 -29.25 15.57
CA GLN A 42 9.82 -29.77 16.41
C GLN A 42 11.20 -29.68 15.73
N ASP A 43 11.28 -30.06 14.46
CA ASP A 43 12.53 -29.97 13.67
C ASP A 43 12.98 -28.50 13.51
N SER A 44 12.05 -27.56 13.34
CA SER A 44 12.35 -26.13 13.18
C SER A 44 12.76 -25.47 14.50
N GLU A 45 12.10 -25.80 15.60
CA GLU A 45 12.45 -25.34 16.95
C GLU A 45 13.86 -25.80 17.32
N GLN A 46 14.17 -27.07 17.11
CA GLN A 46 15.49 -27.63 17.42
C GLN A 46 16.59 -26.95 16.59
N ARG A 47 16.34 -26.72 15.30
CA ARG A 47 17.25 -26.01 14.41
C ARG A 47 17.52 -24.57 14.86
N VAL A 48 16.48 -23.84 15.26
CA VAL A 48 16.63 -22.45 15.74
C VAL A 48 17.39 -22.44 17.07
N ASP A 49 17.10 -23.37 17.98
CA ASP A 49 17.81 -23.50 19.25
C ASP A 49 19.30 -23.80 19.05
N ASP A 50 19.65 -24.69 18.13
CA ASP A 50 21.04 -25.01 17.78
C ASP A 50 21.78 -23.77 17.24
N ILE A 51 21.12 -22.97 16.39
CA ILE A 51 21.68 -21.71 15.88
C ILE A 51 21.91 -20.71 17.01
N ILE A 52 20.96 -20.59 17.96
CA ILE A 52 21.10 -19.71 19.13
C ILE A 52 22.25 -20.17 20.04
N GLN A 53 22.41 -21.47 20.26
CA GLN A 53 23.51 -22.02 21.06
C GLN A 53 24.87 -21.81 20.39
N SER A 54 24.93 -21.99 19.06
CA SER A 54 26.15 -21.73 18.28
C SER A 54 26.57 -20.25 18.29
N SER A 55 25.59 -19.34 18.38
CA SER A 55 25.81 -17.90 18.52
C SER A 55 26.31 -17.51 19.90
N LYS A 56 25.79 -18.14 20.96
CA LYS A 56 26.22 -17.89 22.35
C LYS A 56 27.63 -18.44 22.66
N SER A 57 28.01 -19.56 22.03
CA SER A 57 29.29 -20.24 22.27
C SER A 57 30.47 -19.60 21.54
N LYS A 58 30.22 -18.85 20.47
CA LYS A 58 31.19 -17.97 19.85
C LYS A 58 31.04 -16.59 20.48
N PRO A 59 31.87 -16.19 21.45
CA PRO A 59 31.94 -14.78 21.80
C PRO A 59 32.37 -14.07 20.51
N HIS A 60 31.43 -13.41 19.85
CA HIS A 60 31.80 -12.38 18.90
C HIS A 60 32.70 -11.46 19.68
N THR A 61 33.99 -11.45 19.34
CA THR A 61 34.91 -10.42 19.76
C THR A 61 34.18 -9.13 19.46
N HIS A 62 33.69 -8.48 20.51
CA HIS A 62 33.31 -7.10 20.47
C HIS A 62 34.61 -6.35 20.19
N GLU A 63 35.06 -6.37 18.93
CA GLU A 63 35.58 -5.15 18.35
C GLU A 63 34.39 -4.20 18.36
N HIS A 64 34.24 -3.57 19.53
CA HIS A 64 33.67 -2.25 19.65
C HIS A 64 34.55 -1.41 18.74
N GLU A 65 34.22 -1.40 17.45
CA GLU A 65 34.74 -0.44 16.49
C GLU A 65 34.48 0.89 17.18
N LYS A 66 35.58 1.52 17.64
CA LYS A 66 35.54 2.84 18.24
C LYS A 66 34.70 3.67 17.28
N GLU A 67 33.57 4.13 17.79
CA GLU A 67 32.72 5.10 17.15
C GLU A 67 33.66 6.19 16.60
N PRO A 68 33.66 6.46 15.29
CA PRO A 68 34.47 7.54 14.78
C PRO A 68 33.98 8.80 15.51
N GLU A 69 34.86 9.45 16.27
CA GLU A 69 34.70 10.86 16.64
C GLU A 69 34.51 11.62 15.34
N ARG A 70 33.25 11.75 14.94
CA ARG A 70 32.80 12.57 13.84
C ARG A 70 32.04 13.71 14.50
N SER A 71 32.82 14.72 14.86
CA SER A 71 32.33 16.08 14.95
C SER A 71 31.50 16.44 13.71
N ASP A 72 30.49 17.26 13.98
CA ASP A 72 29.54 17.91 13.06
C ASP A 72 28.31 17.10 12.58
N ASP A 73 27.17 17.57 13.11
CA ASP A 73 25.88 17.73 12.44
C ASP A 73 25.09 16.49 12.06
N ARG A 74 24.84 15.63 13.05
CA ARG A 74 23.55 14.92 13.08
C ARG A 74 22.82 15.27 14.34
N GLU A 75 22.04 16.34 14.25
CA GLU A 75 20.82 16.46 15.03
C GLU A 75 20.02 15.16 14.84
N LEU A 76 20.22 14.21 15.76
CA LEU A 76 19.18 13.26 16.10
C LEU A 76 18.01 14.12 16.56
N SER A 77 17.18 14.51 15.60
CA SER A 77 15.87 15.08 15.86
C SER A 77 15.18 14.10 16.79
N GLN A 78 15.15 14.48 18.06
CA GLN A 78 14.26 13.95 19.07
C GLN A 78 12.91 13.80 18.40
N ASN A 79 12.49 12.55 18.21
CA ASN A 79 11.23 12.21 17.59
C ASN A 79 10.08 12.54 18.57
N ASN A 80 9.92 13.82 18.88
CA ASN A 80 8.68 14.38 19.41
C ASN A 80 7.73 14.52 18.24
N GLN A 81 7.25 13.38 17.72
CA GLN A 81 6.05 13.36 16.89
C GLN A 81 4.86 13.64 17.80
N THR A 82 4.69 14.90 18.19
CA THR A 82 3.35 15.39 18.49
C THR A 82 2.55 15.23 17.21
N GLY A 83 1.57 14.32 17.24
CA GLY A 83 0.73 14.01 16.08
C GLY A 83 0.24 15.30 15.40
N ALA A 84 0.31 15.33 14.08
CA ALA A 84 -0.20 16.46 13.31
C ALA A 84 -1.66 16.75 13.71
N GLY A 85 -2.02 18.02 13.90
CA GLY A 85 -3.39 18.39 14.26
C GLY A 85 -4.43 17.81 13.28
N PHE A 86 -5.64 17.53 13.78
CA PHE A 86 -6.73 16.85 13.05
C PHE A 86 -6.94 17.37 11.62
N LEU A 87 -6.98 18.70 11.43
CA LEU A 87 -7.15 19.33 10.12
C LEU A 87 -5.97 19.08 9.18
N LYS A 88 -4.74 19.07 9.71
CA LYS A 88 -3.53 18.77 8.93
C LYS A 88 -3.53 17.31 8.48
N GLN A 89 -3.98 16.40 9.34
CA GLN A 89 -4.12 14.99 8.99
C GLN A 89 -5.20 14.77 7.90
N ILE A 90 -6.37 15.41 8.03
CA ILE A 90 -7.41 15.37 6.99
C ILE A 90 -6.88 15.92 5.67
N TYR A 91 -6.23 17.10 5.69
CA TYR A 91 -5.68 17.69 4.47
C TYR A 91 -4.66 16.77 3.79
N LEU A 92 -3.77 16.15 4.57
CA LEU A 92 -2.78 15.22 4.05
C LEU A 92 -3.43 13.97 3.47
N LEU A 93 -4.45 13.41 4.14
CA LEU A 93 -5.22 12.27 3.65
C LEU A 93 -5.95 12.61 2.34
N VAL A 94 -6.66 13.74 2.29
CA VAL A 94 -7.34 14.21 1.08
C VAL A 94 -6.32 14.41 -0.04
N LYS A 95 -5.21 15.13 0.19
CA LYS A 95 -4.17 15.34 -0.82
C LYS A 95 -3.61 14.03 -1.36
N ARG A 96 -3.34 13.06 -0.48
CA ARG A 96 -2.82 11.75 -0.87
C ARG A 96 -3.84 10.96 -1.68
N THR A 97 -5.09 10.91 -1.22
CA THR A 97 -6.20 10.23 -1.90
C THR A 97 -6.52 10.87 -3.24
N THR A 98 -6.57 12.20 -3.33
CA THR A 98 -6.76 12.92 -4.59
C THR A 98 -5.63 12.67 -5.57
N THR A 99 -4.37 12.70 -5.11
CA THR A 99 -3.22 12.39 -5.98
C THR A 99 -3.29 10.96 -6.50
N ASN A 100 -3.67 10.00 -5.65
CA ASN A 100 -3.85 8.61 -6.04
C ASN A 100 -5.00 8.45 -7.05
N SER A 101 -6.13 9.10 -6.79
CA SER A 101 -7.30 9.09 -7.67
C SER A 101 -7.03 9.76 -9.02
N LEU A 102 -6.21 10.81 -9.06
CA LEU A 102 -5.79 11.46 -10.31
C LEU A 102 -4.81 10.62 -11.15
N ARG A 103 -4.05 9.72 -10.51
CA ARG A 103 -3.16 8.78 -11.22
C ARG A 103 -3.92 7.64 -11.85
N ASP A 104 -5.11 7.31 -11.34
CA ASP A 104 -6.04 6.39 -11.99
C ASP A 104 -6.72 7.06 -13.19
N ARG A 105 -5.93 7.25 -14.25
CA ARG A 105 -6.39 7.86 -15.50
C ARG A 105 -7.48 7.03 -16.16
N ALA A 106 -7.46 5.71 -16.01
CA ALA A 106 -8.46 4.83 -16.59
C ALA A 106 -9.84 5.08 -15.96
N TYR A 107 -9.91 5.15 -14.63
CA TYR A 107 -11.12 5.51 -13.91
C TYR A 107 -11.65 6.88 -14.32
N LEU A 108 -10.78 7.91 -14.33
CA LEU A 108 -11.17 9.27 -14.72
C LEU A 108 -11.69 9.34 -16.16
N ILE A 109 -10.96 8.75 -17.11
CA ILE A 109 -11.34 8.76 -18.53
C ILE A 109 -12.67 8.02 -18.72
N GLY A 110 -12.84 6.86 -18.10
CA GLY A 110 -14.10 6.09 -18.18
C GLY A 110 -15.29 6.90 -17.65
N ARG A 111 -15.12 7.52 -16.48
CA ARG A 111 -16.17 8.33 -15.84
C ARG A 111 -16.52 9.58 -16.65
N THR A 112 -15.52 10.27 -17.20
CA THR A 112 -15.74 11.43 -18.07
C THR A 112 -16.40 11.03 -19.39
N ALA A 113 -15.97 9.93 -20.01
CA ALA A 113 -16.56 9.43 -21.26
C ALA A 113 -18.03 9.03 -21.08
N GLN A 114 -18.37 8.35 -19.98
CA GLN A 114 -19.75 7.97 -19.64
C GLN A 114 -20.65 9.20 -19.48
N ASN A 115 -20.20 10.21 -18.72
CA ASN A 115 -20.96 11.45 -18.54
C ASN A 115 -21.09 12.24 -19.85
N LEU A 116 -20.07 12.25 -20.70
CA LEU A 116 -20.12 12.89 -22.01
C LEU A 116 -21.13 12.21 -22.93
N LEU A 117 -21.17 10.87 -22.94
CA LEU A 117 -22.14 10.10 -23.72
C LEU A 117 -23.56 10.43 -23.29
N LEU A 118 -23.83 10.45 -21.98
CA LEU A 118 -25.14 10.84 -21.46
C LEU A 118 -25.50 12.28 -21.85
N ALA A 119 -24.54 13.21 -21.73
CA ALA A 119 -24.74 14.61 -22.10
C ALA A 119 -25.06 14.77 -23.60
N VAL A 120 -24.38 14.03 -24.48
CA VAL A 120 -24.65 14.01 -25.92
C VAL A 120 -26.04 13.43 -26.20
N MET A 121 -26.43 12.35 -25.51
CA MET A 121 -27.76 11.75 -25.68
C MET A 121 -28.87 12.72 -25.29
N VAL A 122 -28.73 13.41 -24.15
CA VAL A 122 -29.66 14.45 -23.71
C VAL A 122 -29.66 15.62 -24.69
N LEU A 123 -28.49 16.06 -25.15
CA LEU A 123 -28.38 17.15 -26.12
C LEU A 123 -29.11 16.85 -27.42
N ILE A 124 -28.98 15.63 -27.97
CA ILE A 124 -29.66 15.22 -29.20
C ILE A 124 -31.18 15.17 -29.00
N LEU A 125 -31.64 14.60 -27.88
CA LEU A 125 -33.08 14.45 -27.60
C LEU A 125 -33.80 15.79 -27.42
N PHE A 126 -33.10 16.79 -26.89
CA PHE A 126 -33.71 18.07 -26.51
C PHE A 126 -33.08 19.28 -27.23
N PHE A 127 -32.39 19.04 -28.35
CA PHE A 127 -31.64 20.07 -29.10
C PHE A 127 -32.53 21.22 -29.62
N GLN A 128 -33.80 20.93 -29.90
CA GLN A 128 -34.78 21.88 -30.44
C GLN A 128 -36.02 21.95 -29.53
N MET A 129 -35.81 22.41 -28.30
CA MET A 129 -36.92 22.65 -27.38
C MET A 129 -37.49 24.06 -27.62
N ASP A 130 -38.73 24.13 -28.07
CA ASP A 130 -39.47 25.39 -28.21
C ASP A 130 -39.75 26.03 -26.84
N ASN A 131 -40.26 27.26 -26.83
CA ASN A 131 -40.61 27.99 -25.60
C ASN A 131 -42.11 27.90 -25.27
N ASP A 132 -42.78 26.84 -25.71
CA ASP A 132 -44.21 26.64 -25.50
C ASP A 132 -44.54 26.00 -24.14
N GLN A 133 -45.82 26.05 -23.75
CA GLN A 133 -46.31 25.47 -22.50
C GLN A 133 -45.97 23.97 -22.37
N THR A 134 -45.98 23.24 -23.49
CA THR A 134 -45.59 21.82 -23.57
C THR A 134 -44.12 21.62 -23.24
N SER A 135 -43.27 22.58 -23.60
CA SER A 135 -41.82 22.55 -23.39
C SER A 135 -41.43 22.72 -21.91
N ILE A 136 -42.35 23.14 -21.04
CA ILE A 136 -42.14 23.13 -19.59
C ILE A 136 -41.93 21.70 -19.09
N GLN A 137 -42.73 20.75 -19.60
CA GLN A 137 -42.60 19.34 -19.24
C GLN A 137 -41.27 18.78 -19.74
N ASP A 138 -40.85 19.12 -20.97
CA ASP A 138 -39.58 18.68 -21.54
C ASP A 138 -38.38 19.17 -20.69
N ARG A 139 -38.42 20.40 -20.15
CA ARG A 139 -37.39 20.92 -19.24
C ARG A 139 -37.31 20.12 -17.94
N ILE A 140 -38.46 19.81 -17.36
CA ILE A 140 -38.52 18.99 -16.13
C ILE A 140 -37.96 17.59 -16.42
N SER A 141 -38.31 17.00 -17.57
CA SER A 141 -37.80 15.70 -18.01
C SER A 141 -36.29 15.70 -18.20
N VAL A 142 -35.69 16.75 -18.77
CA VAL A 142 -34.23 16.88 -18.91
C VAL A 142 -33.55 16.91 -17.54
N VAL A 143 -34.03 17.76 -16.63
CA VAL A 143 -33.45 17.87 -15.28
C VAL A 143 -33.55 16.54 -14.55
N PHE A 144 -34.70 15.86 -14.65
CA PHE A 144 -34.92 14.55 -14.05
C PHE A 144 -34.00 13.46 -14.62
N MET A 145 -33.83 13.39 -15.95
CA MET A 145 -32.90 12.47 -16.62
C MET A 145 -31.45 12.68 -16.16
N CYS A 146 -31.01 13.93 -16.03
CA CYS A 146 -29.67 14.27 -15.51
C CYS A 146 -29.49 13.81 -14.05
N LEU A 147 -30.50 14.03 -13.21
CA LEU A 147 -30.46 13.58 -11.81
C LEU A 147 -30.44 12.06 -11.69
N LEU A 148 -31.25 11.35 -12.48
CA LEU A 148 -31.24 9.89 -12.51
C LEU A 148 -29.89 9.34 -12.98
N GLY A 149 -29.32 9.88 -14.05
CA GLY A 149 -28.05 9.40 -14.59
C GLY A 149 -26.88 9.57 -13.61
N THR A 150 -26.81 10.71 -12.93
CA THR A 150 -25.77 10.98 -11.92
C THR A 150 -25.94 10.13 -10.67
N THR A 151 -27.15 10.07 -10.10
CA THR A 151 -27.41 9.32 -8.87
C THR A 151 -27.31 7.80 -9.03
N PHE A 152 -27.82 7.26 -10.13
CA PHE A 152 -27.74 5.83 -10.42
C PHE A 152 -26.28 5.37 -10.56
N SER A 153 -25.44 6.15 -11.25
CA SER A 153 -24.02 5.82 -11.42
C SER A 153 -23.27 5.76 -10.10
N GLU A 154 -23.59 6.64 -9.14
CA GLU A 154 -22.97 6.63 -7.81
C GLU A 154 -23.51 5.50 -6.93
N ALA A 155 -24.81 5.20 -7.03
CA ALA A 155 -25.44 4.10 -6.30
C ALA A 155 -24.87 2.74 -6.71
N VAL A 156 -24.67 2.50 -8.00
CA VAL A 156 -24.03 1.27 -8.50
C VAL A 156 -22.58 1.17 -8.02
N ALA A 157 -21.82 2.27 -8.07
CA ALA A 157 -20.45 2.28 -7.57
C ALA A 157 -20.38 1.95 -6.07
N ALA A 158 -21.30 2.50 -5.26
CA ALA A 158 -21.39 2.19 -3.83
C ALA A 158 -21.81 0.75 -3.57
N ALA A 159 -22.78 0.22 -4.33
CA ALA A 159 -23.24 -1.16 -4.20
C ALA A 159 -22.15 -2.20 -4.56
N LEU A 160 -21.24 -1.87 -5.48
CA LEU A 160 -20.12 -2.75 -5.83
C LEU A 160 -18.98 -2.73 -4.81
N VAL A 161 -18.92 -1.73 -3.92
CA VAL A 161 -17.90 -1.61 -2.87
C VAL A 161 -18.21 -2.48 -1.65
N PHE A 162 -19.49 -2.77 -1.39
CA PHE A 162 -19.93 -3.61 -0.29
C PHE A 162 -20.62 -4.86 -0.87
N PRO A 163 -20.02 -6.05 -0.78
CA PRO A 163 -20.63 -7.29 -1.28
C PRO A 163 -21.92 -7.66 -0.55
#